data_AF-A5CZJ2-F1
#
_entry.id   AF-A5CZJ2-F1
#
_cell.length_a   1.000
_cell.length_b   1.000
_cell.length_c   1.000
_cell.angle_alpha   90.00
_cell.angle_beta   90.00
_cell.angle_gamma   90.00
#
_symmetry.space_group_name_H-M   'P 1'
#
loop_
_entity.id
_entity.type
_entity.pdbx_description
1 polymer ?
#
loop_
_entity_poly.entity_id
_entity_poly.type
_entity_poly.pdbx_seq_one_letter_code
_entity_poly.pdbx_strand_id
1 'polypeptide(L)'
;MKLLEELEQELMRLGYTEGSLKFYRRRWKMLLDFAKSRGENYFSEQLGIDFVEKHFNILEKDFDKTLSQKDTQELRVIRMVGDFQLHHSVLRRYYKHKEILTDPYYINISDDFQNYCKEKGYSKSTIDHYIKQSAYFMDYLASQGISNCSDITLELINRYIRTLAGYTYKTVEQNICSMRTFFRFLQERGIVSTDFASKTPMVQARKQTRIPSVWTKDELKGECKLFCVNGYSQKKLVKL
;
A
#
# COMPACT_ATOMS: atom_id res chain seq x y z
N MET A 1 -11.23 11.84 -14.56
CA MET A 1 -10.45 13.02 -14.12
C MET A 1 -10.40 13.16 -12.60
N LYS A 2 -11.52 13.08 -11.88
CA LYS A 2 -11.59 13.10 -10.40
C LYS A 2 -10.58 12.18 -9.66
N LEU A 3 -10.39 10.95 -10.13
CA LEU A 3 -9.42 9.99 -9.55
C LEU A 3 -7.98 10.55 -9.46
N LEU A 4 -7.52 11.25 -10.51
CA LEU A 4 -6.16 11.78 -10.57
C LEU A 4 -5.99 13.03 -9.70
N GLU A 5 -7.05 13.82 -9.56
CA GLU A 5 -7.09 14.97 -8.65
C GLU A 5 -7.03 14.51 -7.19
N GLU A 6 -7.83 13.51 -6.81
CA GLU A 6 -7.79 12.90 -5.48
C GLU A 6 -6.43 12.25 -5.18
N LEU A 7 -5.86 11.55 -6.17
CA LEU A 7 -4.51 10.99 -6.05
C LEU A 7 -3.45 12.09 -5.85
N GLU A 8 -3.58 13.22 -6.53
CA GLU A 8 -2.68 14.36 -6.35
C GLU A 8 -2.76 14.92 -4.93
N GLN A 9 -3.97 15.10 -4.39
CA GLN A 9 -4.17 15.55 -3.01
C GLN A 9 -3.54 14.57 -2.01
N GLU A 10 -3.68 13.27 -2.25
CA GLU A 10 -3.02 12.27 -1.43
C GLU A 10 -1.48 12.39 -1.52
N LEU A 11 -0.91 12.58 -2.71
CA LEU A 11 0.54 12.81 -2.84
C LEU A 11 1.00 14.06 -2.09
N MET A 12 0.20 15.13 -2.08
CA MET A 12 0.46 16.34 -1.31
C MET A 12 0.40 16.09 0.20
N ARG A 13 -0.62 15.38 0.70
CA ARG A 13 -0.72 14.93 2.10
C ARG A 13 0.51 14.12 2.49
N LEU A 14 1.00 13.29 1.57
CA LEU A 14 2.18 12.47 1.75
C LEU A 14 3.51 13.25 1.70
N GLY A 15 3.48 14.56 1.44
CA GLY A 15 4.67 15.41 1.43
C GLY A 15 5.54 15.27 0.18
N TYR A 16 4.96 14.82 -0.95
CA TYR A 16 5.68 14.81 -2.22
C TYR A 16 6.09 16.23 -2.62
N THR A 17 7.34 16.38 -3.05
CA THR A 17 7.84 17.69 -3.48
C THR A 17 7.15 18.17 -4.74
N GLU A 18 7.08 19.49 -4.93
CA GLU A 18 6.49 20.08 -6.15
C GLU A 18 7.18 19.60 -7.43
N GLY A 19 8.49 19.34 -7.39
CA GLY A 19 9.22 18.72 -8.50
C GLY A 19 8.72 17.31 -8.83
N SER A 20 8.42 16.51 -7.80
CA SER A 20 7.85 15.16 -7.97
C SER A 20 6.42 15.24 -8.51
N LEU A 21 5.59 16.13 -7.96
CA LEU A 21 4.21 16.35 -8.42
C LEU A 21 4.18 16.78 -9.89
N LYS A 22 5.06 17.68 -10.31
CA LYS A 22 5.21 18.06 -11.73
C LYS A 22 5.52 16.88 -12.64
N PHE A 23 6.33 15.93 -12.19
CA PHE A 23 6.59 14.70 -12.94
C PHE A 23 5.31 13.86 -13.11
N TYR A 24 4.58 13.59 -12.02
CA TYR A 24 3.33 12.83 -12.06
C TYR A 24 2.27 13.51 -12.94
N ARG A 25 2.02 14.82 -12.73
CA ARG A 25 1.06 15.61 -13.52
C ARG A 25 1.32 15.52 -15.03
N ARG A 26 2.59 15.56 -15.46
CA ARG A 26 2.95 15.42 -16.88
C ARG A 26 2.56 14.05 -17.44
N ARG A 27 2.82 12.98 -16.69
CA ARG A 27 2.49 11.60 -17.12
C ARG A 27 1.00 11.33 -17.08
N TRP A 28 0.31 11.84 -16.07
CA TRP A 28 -1.14 11.79 -15.98
C TRP A 28 -1.82 12.55 -17.11
N LYS A 29 -1.28 13.69 -17.55
CA LYS A 29 -1.77 14.38 -18.75
C LYS A 29 -1.64 13.50 -20.00
N MET A 30 -0.48 12.86 -20.20
CA MET A 30 -0.29 11.92 -21.32
C MET A 30 -1.29 10.76 -21.26
N LEU A 31 -1.53 10.21 -20.07
CA LEU A 31 -2.50 9.13 -19.86
C LEU A 31 -3.93 9.59 -20.19
N LEU A 32 -4.32 10.80 -19.77
CA LEU A 32 -5.63 11.37 -20.07
C LEU A 32 -5.83 11.60 -21.57
N ASP A 33 -4.83 12.15 -22.25
CA ASP A 33 -4.87 12.36 -23.71
C ASP A 33 -4.96 11.01 -24.45
N PHE A 34 -4.22 10.00 -23.99
CA PHE A 34 -4.29 8.64 -24.51
C PHE A 34 -5.67 8.00 -24.30
N ALA A 35 -6.24 8.10 -23.10
CA ALA A 35 -7.58 7.59 -22.79
C ALA A 35 -8.65 8.27 -23.67
N LYS A 36 -8.57 9.59 -23.80
CA LYS A 36 -9.48 10.38 -24.65
C LYS A 36 -9.40 9.95 -26.12
N SER A 37 -8.19 9.68 -26.64
CA SER A 37 -8.00 9.20 -28.01
C SER A 37 -8.63 7.83 -28.29
N ARG A 38 -8.91 7.05 -27.23
CA ARG A 38 -9.55 5.72 -27.29
C ARG A 38 -11.04 5.74 -26.90
N GLY A 39 -11.57 6.90 -26.53
CA GLY A 39 -12.93 7.03 -25.99
C GLY A 39 -13.12 6.39 -24.62
N GLU A 40 -12.04 6.17 -23.86
CA GLU A 40 -12.08 5.57 -22.53
C GLU A 40 -12.27 6.65 -21.46
N ASN A 41 -13.39 6.57 -20.72
CA ASN A 41 -13.77 7.57 -19.71
C ASN A 41 -13.25 7.26 -18.30
N TYR A 42 -12.82 6.02 -18.07
CA TYR A 42 -12.38 5.53 -16.77
C TYR A 42 -11.04 4.81 -16.90
N PHE A 43 -10.25 4.85 -15.83
CA PHE A 43 -9.02 4.07 -15.80
C PHE A 43 -9.33 2.58 -15.64
N SER A 44 -8.72 1.77 -16.52
CA SER A 44 -8.72 0.31 -16.45
C SER A 44 -7.27 -0.17 -16.43
N GLU A 45 -7.03 -1.36 -15.87
CA GLU A 45 -5.69 -1.96 -15.92
C GLU A 45 -5.19 -2.10 -17.36
N GLN A 46 -6.07 -2.49 -18.28
CA GLN A 46 -5.73 -2.64 -19.70
C GLN A 46 -5.34 -1.31 -20.34
N LEU A 47 -6.04 -0.22 -20.03
CA LEU A 47 -5.65 1.11 -20.47
C LEU A 47 -4.25 1.48 -19.99
N GLY A 48 -3.93 1.14 -18.74
CA GLY A 48 -2.60 1.32 -18.17
C GLY A 48 -1.51 0.54 -18.90
N ILE A 49 -1.77 -0.75 -19.20
CA ILE A 49 -0.86 -1.61 -19.99
C ILE A 49 -0.61 -1.01 -21.36
N ASP A 50 -1.70 -0.70 -22.07
CA ASP A 50 -1.63 -0.22 -23.45
C ASP A 50 -0.92 1.14 -23.51
N PHE A 51 -1.11 1.98 -22.48
CA PHE A 51 -0.42 3.26 -22.36
C PHE A 51 1.09 3.07 -22.19
N VAL A 52 1.52 2.25 -21.22
CA VAL A 52 2.97 2.09 -20.98
C VAL A 52 3.65 1.42 -22.15
N GLU A 53 2.96 0.51 -22.83
CA GLU A 53 3.51 -0.14 -24.00
C GLU A 53 3.65 0.85 -25.17
N LYS A 54 2.58 1.55 -25.53
CA LYS A 54 2.60 2.49 -26.65
C LYS A 54 3.63 3.61 -26.49
N HIS A 55 3.85 4.08 -25.26
CA HIS A 55 4.68 5.26 -25.02
C HIS A 55 6.10 4.95 -24.54
N PHE A 56 6.35 3.76 -23.99
CA PHE A 56 7.65 3.42 -23.39
C PHE A 56 8.17 2.03 -23.77
N ASN A 57 7.43 1.23 -24.55
CA ASN A 57 7.80 -0.13 -24.99
C ASN A 57 8.25 -1.01 -23.81
N ILE A 58 7.50 -0.98 -22.71
CA ILE A 58 7.90 -1.64 -21.46
C ILE A 58 7.90 -3.16 -21.63
N LEU A 59 6.91 -3.73 -22.31
CA LEU A 59 6.77 -5.18 -22.48
C LEU A 59 7.91 -5.73 -23.35
N GLU A 60 8.24 -5.03 -24.43
CA GLU A 60 9.39 -5.35 -25.28
C GLU A 60 10.71 -5.29 -24.48
N LYS A 61 10.96 -4.19 -23.76
CA LYS A 61 12.17 -4.03 -22.93
C LYS A 61 12.26 -5.05 -21.81
N ASP A 62 11.13 -5.46 -21.23
CA ASP A 62 11.13 -6.49 -20.20
C ASP A 62 11.43 -7.88 -20.76
N PHE A 63 10.85 -8.19 -21.93
CA PHE A 63 11.16 -9.40 -22.68
C PHE A 63 12.67 -9.50 -22.94
N ASP A 64 13.28 -8.39 -23.38
CA ASP A 64 14.72 -8.29 -23.63
C ASP A 64 15.56 -8.12 -22.35
N LYS A 65 14.93 -7.99 -21.18
CA LYS A 65 15.57 -7.74 -19.87
C LYS A 65 16.42 -6.45 -19.84
N THR A 66 16.02 -5.44 -20.59
CA THR A 66 16.71 -4.15 -20.74
C THR A 66 16.05 -3.00 -19.96
N LEU A 67 15.06 -3.28 -19.10
CA LEU A 67 14.38 -2.25 -18.30
C LEU A 67 15.35 -1.39 -17.47
N SER A 68 15.28 -0.08 -17.69
CA SER A 68 16.04 0.91 -16.94
C SER A 68 15.30 1.36 -15.66
N GLN A 69 16.01 2.12 -14.81
CA GLN A 69 15.38 2.78 -13.66
C GLN A 69 14.29 3.76 -14.08
N LYS A 70 14.46 4.43 -15.23
CA LYS A 70 13.46 5.35 -15.79
C LYS A 70 12.19 4.58 -16.19
N ASP A 71 12.33 3.44 -16.86
CA ASP A 71 11.20 2.58 -17.25
C ASP A 71 10.43 2.08 -16.00
N THR A 72 11.16 1.76 -14.93
CA THR A 72 10.56 1.42 -13.64
C THR A 72 9.77 2.58 -13.04
N GLN A 73 10.18 3.83 -13.24
CA GLN A 73 9.41 5.01 -12.80
C GLN A 73 8.13 5.18 -13.60
N GLU A 74 8.13 4.89 -14.91
CA GLU A 74 6.90 4.95 -15.73
C GLU A 74 5.86 3.93 -15.28
N LEU A 75 6.30 2.70 -15.00
CA LEU A 75 5.44 1.66 -14.45
C LEU A 75 4.82 2.07 -13.11
N ARG A 76 5.58 2.79 -12.27
CA ARG A 76 5.07 3.26 -10.97
C ARG A 76 3.97 4.28 -11.09
N VAL A 77 4.05 5.17 -12.08
CA VAL A 77 3.02 6.17 -12.30
C VAL A 77 1.67 5.48 -12.54
N ILE A 78 1.66 4.46 -13.40
CA ILE A 78 0.44 3.73 -13.73
C ILE A 78 0.00 2.79 -12.59
N ARG A 79 0.95 2.11 -11.95
CA ARG A 79 0.70 1.32 -10.73
C ARG A 79 -0.03 2.15 -9.67
N MET A 80 0.45 3.37 -9.43
CA MET A 80 -0.08 4.25 -8.40
C MET A 80 -1.53 4.65 -8.68
N VAL A 81 -1.88 4.89 -9.96
CA VAL A 81 -3.27 5.16 -10.35
C VAL A 81 -4.16 3.94 -10.07
N GLY A 82 -3.71 2.74 -10.44
CA GLY A 82 -4.47 1.50 -10.19
C GLY A 82 -4.62 1.17 -8.71
N ASP A 83 -3.52 1.22 -7.94
CA ASP A 83 -3.53 0.98 -6.50
C ASP A 83 -4.42 2.01 -5.78
N PHE A 84 -4.38 3.29 -6.19
CA PHE A 84 -5.22 4.33 -5.62
C PHE A 84 -6.70 4.16 -5.99
N GLN A 85 -7.02 3.76 -7.22
CA GLN A 85 -8.39 3.43 -7.61
C GLN A 85 -8.98 2.30 -6.75
N LEU A 86 -8.17 1.28 -6.42
CA LEU A 86 -8.61 0.11 -5.67
C LEU A 86 -8.72 0.38 -4.17
N HIS A 87 -7.74 1.09 -3.60
CA HIS A 87 -7.58 1.20 -2.15
C HIS A 87 -7.82 2.61 -1.59
N HIS A 88 -7.96 3.61 -2.47
CA HIS A 88 -8.01 5.03 -2.12
C HIS A 88 -6.87 5.44 -1.18
N SER A 89 -5.68 4.86 -1.40
CA SER A 89 -4.48 5.09 -0.60
C SER A 89 -3.25 4.87 -1.47
N VAL A 90 -2.27 5.75 -1.35
CA VAL A 90 -0.97 5.54 -2.00
C VAL A 90 -0.11 4.67 -1.08
N LEU A 91 -0.05 3.38 -1.41
CA LEU A 91 0.75 2.41 -0.68
C LEU A 91 2.24 2.68 -0.96
N ARG A 92 2.90 3.39 -0.05
CA ARG A 92 4.33 3.70 -0.17
C ARG A 92 5.15 2.43 0.01
N ARG A 93 5.45 1.74 -1.10
CA ARG A 93 6.29 0.54 -1.09
C ARG A 93 7.77 0.86 -0.83
N TYR A 94 8.15 2.15 -0.92
CA TYR A 94 9.49 2.66 -0.62
C TYR A 94 9.42 4.06 0.02
N TYR A 95 9.87 4.18 1.26
CA TYR A 95 9.91 5.42 2.02
C TYR A 95 11.28 6.08 1.86
N LYS A 96 11.39 7.07 0.96
CA LYS A 96 12.53 8.00 0.98
C LYS A 96 12.46 8.99 2.14
N HIS A 97 11.25 9.29 2.63
CA HIS A 97 11.03 10.15 3.79
C HIS A 97 11.10 9.32 5.06
N LYS A 98 11.85 9.80 6.06
CA LYS A 98 12.07 9.09 7.34
C LYS A 98 10.80 8.99 8.20
N GLU A 99 9.90 9.93 8.06
CA GLU A 99 8.71 10.07 8.90
C GLU A 99 7.49 9.51 8.17
N ILE A 100 6.88 8.48 8.77
CA ILE A 100 5.69 7.79 8.24
C ILE A 100 4.42 8.53 8.67
N LEU A 101 4.40 9.00 9.92
CA LEU A 101 3.26 9.66 10.53
C LEU A 101 3.49 11.17 10.54
N THR A 102 2.50 11.91 10.07
CA THR A 102 2.49 13.39 10.12
C THR A 102 1.36 13.93 10.99
N ASP A 103 0.35 13.10 11.27
CA ASP A 103 -0.78 13.45 12.13
C ASP A 103 -0.37 13.38 13.61
N PRO A 104 -0.52 14.47 14.39
CA PRO A 104 -0.18 14.50 15.82
C PRO A 104 -0.88 13.44 16.65
N TYR A 105 -2.14 13.09 16.33
CA TYR A 105 -2.86 12.03 17.03
C TYR A 105 -2.16 10.68 16.85
N TYR A 106 -1.84 10.32 15.60
CA TYR A 106 -1.17 9.05 15.32
C TYR A 106 0.28 9.00 15.81
N ILE A 107 0.98 10.15 15.84
CA ILE A 107 2.30 10.24 16.46
C ILE A 107 2.20 9.89 17.96
N ASN A 108 1.25 10.49 18.69
CA ASN A 108 1.04 10.19 20.11
C ASN A 108 0.65 8.72 20.34
N ILE A 109 -0.26 8.17 19.53
CA ILE A 109 -0.64 6.75 19.60
C ILE A 109 0.56 5.84 19.35
N SER A 110 1.45 6.20 18.41
CA SER A 110 2.68 5.46 18.13
C SER A 110 3.64 5.45 19.33
N ASP A 111 3.80 6.59 20.00
CA ASP A 111 4.64 6.73 21.19
C ASP A 111 4.10 5.93 22.37
N ASP A 112 2.78 6.00 22.60
CA ASP A 112 2.10 5.20 23.62
C ASP A 112 2.23 3.69 23.36
N PHE A 113 2.09 3.29 22.09
CA PHE A 113 2.30 1.90 21.69
C PHE A 113 3.74 1.44 21.88
N GLN A 114 4.71 2.33 21.65
CA GLN A 114 6.13 2.03 21.91
C GLN A 114 6.38 1.79 23.40
N ASN A 115 5.80 2.63 24.26
CA ASN A 115 5.92 2.48 25.71
C ASN A 115 5.24 1.20 26.19
N TYR A 116 4.04 0.90 25.69
CA TYR A 116 3.38 -0.39 25.92
C TYR A 116 4.28 -1.58 25.53
N CYS A 117 4.94 -1.52 24.38
CA CYS A 117 5.83 -2.62 23.96
C CYS A 117 7.06 -2.76 24.86
N LYS A 118 7.59 -1.66 25.40
CA LYS A 118 8.66 -1.68 26.40
C LYS A 118 8.17 -2.31 27.71
N GLU A 119 6.98 -1.94 28.18
CA GLU A 119 6.35 -2.49 29.39
C GLU A 119 6.14 -4.01 29.29
N LYS A 120 5.77 -4.53 28.10
CA LYS A 120 5.66 -5.98 27.85
C LYS A 120 7.01 -6.70 27.71
N GLY A 121 8.13 -5.98 27.78
CA GLY A 121 9.48 -6.56 27.75
C GLY A 121 9.94 -7.04 26.36
N TYR A 122 9.37 -6.51 25.27
CA TYR A 122 9.82 -6.87 23.93
C TYR A 122 11.25 -6.38 23.64
N SER A 123 11.99 -7.12 22.82
CA SER A 123 13.32 -6.70 22.38
C SER A 123 13.24 -5.45 21.50
N LYS A 124 14.28 -4.62 21.50
CA LYS A 124 14.35 -3.39 20.68
C LYS A 124 14.02 -3.64 19.21
N SER A 125 14.57 -4.69 18.61
CA SER A 125 14.31 -5.05 17.21
C SER A 125 12.84 -5.42 16.94
N THR A 126 12.18 -6.04 17.91
CA THR A 126 10.74 -6.37 17.82
C THR A 126 9.89 -5.12 17.97
N ILE A 127 10.24 -4.23 18.91
CA ILE A 127 9.58 -2.93 19.09
C ILE A 127 9.70 -2.12 17.80
N ASP A 128 10.91 -1.95 17.27
CA ASP A 128 11.14 -1.17 16.04
C ASP A 128 10.34 -1.74 14.87
N HIS A 129 10.23 -3.07 14.77
CA HIS A 129 9.38 -3.72 13.77
C HIS A 129 7.89 -3.41 13.99
N TYR A 130 7.38 -3.59 15.21
CA TYR A 130 5.97 -3.34 15.55
C TYR A 130 5.56 -1.89 15.29
N ILE A 131 6.36 -0.94 15.77
CA ILE A 131 6.13 0.50 15.54
C ILE A 131 6.10 0.82 14.06
N LYS A 132 7.05 0.29 13.29
CA LYS A 132 7.08 0.52 11.85
C LYS A 132 5.84 -0.03 11.14
N GLN A 133 5.41 -1.25 11.47
CA GLN A 133 4.22 -1.82 10.84
C GLN A 133 2.95 -1.07 11.27
N SER A 134 2.79 -0.73 12.55
CA SER A 134 1.62 0.00 13.04
C SER A 134 1.54 1.41 12.47
N ALA A 135 2.69 2.07 12.25
CA ALA A 135 2.76 3.36 11.57
C ALA A 135 2.21 3.30 10.14
N TYR A 136 2.48 2.23 9.39
CA TYR A 136 1.87 2.06 8.06
C TYR A 136 0.36 1.89 8.10
N PHE A 137 -0.15 1.18 9.10
CA PHE A 137 -1.59 1.05 9.29
C PHE A 137 -2.23 2.38 9.70
N MET A 138 -1.59 3.15 10.59
CA MET A 138 -2.09 4.47 10.99
C MET A 138 -2.05 5.48 9.84
N ASP A 139 -1.01 5.49 8.99
CA ASP A 139 -1.00 6.31 7.77
C ASP A 139 -2.11 5.89 6.80
N TYR A 140 -2.38 4.58 6.68
CA TYR A 140 -3.54 4.10 5.93
C TYR A 140 -4.86 4.57 6.54
N LEU A 141 -5.04 4.52 7.87
CA LEU A 141 -6.25 5.04 8.51
C LEU A 141 -6.44 6.53 8.21
N ALA A 142 -5.36 7.32 8.27
CA ALA A 142 -5.39 8.74 7.92
C ALA A 142 -5.79 8.96 6.44
N SER A 143 -5.29 8.14 5.51
CA SER A 143 -5.69 8.20 4.09
C SER A 143 -7.16 7.85 3.86
N GLN A 144 -7.74 7.02 4.73
CA GLN A 144 -9.16 6.70 4.74
C GLN A 144 -10.03 7.74 5.46
N GLY A 145 -9.46 8.87 5.90
CA GLY A 145 -10.16 9.93 6.61
C GLY A 145 -10.48 9.59 8.07
N ILE A 146 -9.85 8.57 8.64
CA ILE A 146 -10.01 8.20 10.05
C ILE A 146 -9.04 9.03 10.87
N SER A 147 -9.57 9.85 11.78
CA SER A 147 -8.79 10.73 12.66
C SER A 147 -8.62 10.19 14.08
N ASN A 148 -9.33 9.11 14.45
CA ASN A 148 -9.26 8.51 15.77
C ASN A 148 -9.33 6.97 15.69
N CYS A 149 -8.51 6.28 16.49
CA CYS A 149 -8.52 4.83 16.59
C CYS A 149 -9.85 4.26 17.12
N SER A 150 -10.68 5.04 17.82
CA SER A 150 -12.03 4.63 18.25
C SER A 150 -12.94 4.26 17.08
N ASP A 151 -12.67 4.86 15.91
CA ASP A 151 -13.50 4.70 14.71
C ASP A 151 -13.02 3.54 13.82
N ILE A 152 -12.00 2.79 14.27
CA ILE A 152 -11.52 1.60 13.57
C ILE A 152 -12.64 0.56 13.52
N THR A 153 -12.86 0.00 12.33
CA THR A 153 -13.79 -1.10 12.10
C THR A 153 -13.07 -2.33 11.55
N LEU A 154 -13.70 -3.50 11.68
CA LEU A 154 -13.16 -4.73 11.08
C LEU A 154 -13.09 -4.63 9.55
N GLU A 155 -14.00 -3.88 8.93
CA GLU A 155 -13.99 -3.62 7.50
C GLU A 155 -12.71 -2.87 7.10
N LEU A 156 -12.37 -1.78 7.79
CA LEU A 156 -11.13 -1.02 7.55
C LEU A 156 -9.88 -1.89 7.68
N ILE A 157 -9.83 -2.74 8.71
CA ILE A 157 -8.73 -3.69 8.91
C ILE A 157 -8.63 -4.66 7.73
N ASN A 158 -9.75 -5.21 7.27
CA ASN A 158 -9.77 -6.11 6.11
C ASN A 158 -9.35 -5.39 4.82
N ARG A 159 -9.78 -4.15 4.60
CA ARG A 159 -9.33 -3.34 3.46
C ARG A 159 -7.82 -3.09 3.51
N TYR A 160 -7.26 -2.78 4.69
CA TYR A 160 -5.81 -2.66 4.86
C TYR A 160 -5.09 -3.98 4.56
N ILE A 161 -5.58 -5.11 5.06
CA ILE A 161 -4.97 -6.42 4.77
C ILE A 161 -4.96 -6.68 3.26
N ARG A 162 -6.02 -6.28 2.52
CA ARG A 162 -6.05 -6.41 1.05
C ARG A 162 -4.90 -5.68 0.37
N THR A 163 -4.46 -4.53 0.91
CA THR A 163 -3.30 -3.78 0.38
C THR A 163 -1.98 -4.55 0.43
N LEU A 164 -1.89 -5.58 1.28
CA LEU A 164 -0.72 -6.43 1.40
C LEU A 164 -0.67 -7.52 0.32
N ALA A 165 -1.66 -7.58 -0.57
CA ALA A 165 -1.64 -8.50 -1.70
C ALA A 165 -0.40 -8.25 -2.58
N GLY A 166 0.20 -9.36 -3.01
CA GLY A 166 1.50 -9.36 -3.68
C GLY A 166 2.72 -9.26 -2.77
N TYR A 167 2.61 -9.01 -1.47
CA TYR A 167 3.78 -9.21 -0.61
C TYR A 167 4.09 -10.69 -0.43
N THR A 168 5.35 -11.01 -0.09
CA THR A 168 5.69 -12.39 0.26
C THR A 168 4.89 -12.82 1.47
N TYR A 169 4.52 -14.10 1.52
CA TYR A 169 3.77 -14.67 2.65
C TYR A 169 4.39 -14.32 4.00
N LYS A 170 5.73 -14.37 4.08
CA LYS A 170 6.45 -14.04 5.32
C LYS A 170 6.27 -12.58 5.73
N THR A 171 6.28 -11.66 4.78
CA THR A 171 6.04 -10.23 5.03
C THR A 171 4.62 -9.99 5.51
N VAL A 172 3.65 -10.62 4.87
CA VAL A 172 2.22 -10.55 5.26
C VAL A 172 2.04 -11.08 6.68
N GLU A 173 2.59 -12.26 7.00
CA GLU A 173 2.55 -12.84 8.34
C GLU A 173 3.12 -11.88 9.40
N GLN A 174 4.29 -11.30 9.14
CA GLN A 174 4.95 -10.36 10.06
C GLN A 174 4.13 -9.08 10.28
N ASN A 175 3.54 -8.52 9.21
CA ASN A 175 2.67 -7.37 9.31
C ASN A 175 1.44 -7.67 10.17
N ILE A 176 0.73 -8.77 9.87
CA ILE A 176 -0.47 -9.19 10.62
C ILE A 176 -0.16 -9.48 12.09
N CYS A 177 0.98 -10.14 12.38
CA CYS A 177 1.43 -10.38 13.75
C CYS A 177 1.61 -9.05 14.52
N SER A 178 2.26 -8.08 13.89
CA SER A 178 2.43 -6.73 14.46
C SER A 178 1.09 -6.03 14.69
N MET A 179 0.17 -6.13 13.73
CA MET A 179 -1.18 -5.54 13.85
C MET A 179 -1.95 -6.12 15.02
N ARG A 180 -1.88 -7.44 15.23
CA ARG A 180 -2.54 -8.09 16.37
C ARG A 180 -1.97 -7.64 17.73
N THR A 181 -0.70 -7.26 17.79
CA THR A 181 -0.13 -6.68 19.02
C THR A 181 -0.59 -5.24 19.22
N PHE A 182 -0.64 -4.45 18.15
CA PHE A 182 -1.18 -3.09 18.17
C PHE A 182 -2.66 -3.06 18.59
N PHE A 183 -3.49 -3.95 18.05
CA PHE A 183 -4.91 -4.05 18.42
C PHE A 183 -5.11 -4.45 19.88
N ARG A 184 -4.26 -5.32 20.42
CA ARG A 184 -4.27 -5.64 21.86
C ARG A 184 -3.96 -4.41 22.70
N PHE A 185 -2.97 -3.62 22.30
CA PHE A 185 -2.68 -2.34 22.95
C PHE A 185 -3.90 -1.40 22.95
N LEU A 186 -4.53 -1.19 21.79
CA LEU A 186 -5.71 -0.31 21.69
C LEU A 186 -6.83 -0.77 22.61
N GLN A 187 -7.05 -2.08 22.71
CA GLN A 187 -8.08 -2.66 23.57
C GLN A 187 -7.72 -2.55 25.06
N GLU A 188 -6.49 -2.91 25.45
CA GLU A 188 -6.02 -2.85 26.85
C GLU A 188 -6.01 -1.41 27.39
N ARG A 189 -5.80 -0.41 26.52
CA ARG A 189 -5.91 1.02 26.86
C ARG A 189 -7.34 1.56 26.79
N GLY A 190 -8.33 0.75 26.42
CA GLY A 190 -9.74 1.15 26.33
C GLY A 190 -10.07 2.07 25.16
N ILE A 191 -9.15 2.24 24.18
CA ILE A 191 -9.36 3.07 22.99
C ILE A 191 -10.40 2.42 22.07
N VAL A 192 -10.41 1.08 22.02
CA VAL A 192 -11.43 0.29 21.31
C VAL A 192 -12.00 -0.77 22.23
N SER A 193 -13.31 -1.00 22.15
CA SER A 193 -13.98 -2.06 22.90
C SER A 193 -13.87 -3.44 22.24
N THR A 194 -13.74 -3.45 20.90
CA THR A 194 -13.72 -4.67 20.11
C THR A 194 -12.34 -5.33 20.16
N ASP A 195 -12.33 -6.64 20.41
CA ASP A 195 -11.11 -7.47 20.24
C ASP A 195 -10.81 -7.69 18.75
N PHE A 196 -10.18 -6.70 18.12
CA PHE A 196 -9.72 -6.82 16.74
C PHE A 196 -8.59 -7.83 16.58
N ALA A 197 -7.81 -8.06 17.65
CA ALA A 197 -6.71 -8.99 17.60
C ALA A 197 -7.20 -10.41 17.35
N SER A 198 -8.24 -10.89 18.05
CA SER A 198 -8.82 -12.22 17.80
C SER A 198 -9.52 -12.34 16.44
N LYS A 199 -10.18 -11.26 15.99
CA LYS A 199 -10.93 -11.22 14.72
C LYS A 199 -10.03 -11.12 13.47
N THR A 200 -8.77 -10.72 13.63
CA THR A 200 -7.80 -10.63 12.52
C THR A 200 -7.24 -12.03 12.20
N PRO A 201 -7.26 -12.48 10.93
CA PRO A 201 -6.86 -13.83 10.56
C PRO A 201 -5.42 -14.14 10.96
N MET A 202 -5.16 -15.37 11.43
CA MET A 202 -3.81 -15.86 11.66
C MET A 202 -3.26 -16.47 10.37
N VAL A 203 -2.25 -15.85 9.80
CA VAL A 203 -1.55 -16.35 8.62
C VAL A 203 -0.48 -17.35 9.10
N GLN A 204 -0.82 -18.63 9.22
CA GLN A 204 0.10 -19.67 9.70
C GLN A 204 1.09 -20.06 8.60
N ALA A 205 2.41 -19.84 8.76
CA ALA A 205 3.45 -20.20 7.78
C ALA A 205 3.69 -21.70 7.53
N ARG A 206 2.63 -22.49 7.36
CA ARG A 206 2.72 -23.85 6.81
C ARG A 206 2.30 -23.84 5.35
N LYS A 207 2.91 -24.75 4.58
CA LYS A 207 2.79 -24.97 3.13
C LYS A 207 1.36 -25.35 2.66
N GLN A 208 0.35 -24.61 3.07
CA GLN A 208 -1.01 -24.76 2.60
C GLN A 208 -1.49 -23.41 2.06
N THR A 209 -1.72 -23.41 0.76
CA THR A 209 -2.33 -22.43 -0.13
C THR A 209 -3.76 -22.03 0.27
N ARG A 210 -4.01 -21.74 1.55
CA ARG A 210 -5.30 -21.21 1.97
C ARG A 210 -5.20 -19.71 1.95
N ILE A 211 -5.78 -19.13 0.91
CA ILE A 211 -6.08 -17.71 0.77
C ILE A 211 -6.72 -17.27 2.09
N PRO A 212 -6.12 -16.35 2.89
CA PRO A 212 -6.85 -15.76 3.99
C PRO A 212 -8.21 -15.27 3.52
N SER A 213 -9.26 -15.52 4.28
CA SER A 213 -10.67 -15.28 3.90
C SER A 213 -10.96 -13.85 3.43
N VAL A 214 -10.05 -12.93 3.72
CA VAL A 214 -10.07 -11.53 3.26
C VAL A 214 -9.83 -11.41 1.75
N TRP A 215 -9.08 -12.33 1.15
CA TRP A 215 -8.76 -12.36 -0.27
C TRP A 215 -9.61 -13.40 -1.01
N THR A 216 -9.99 -13.05 -2.23
CA THR A 216 -10.61 -13.94 -3.21
C THR A 216 -9.57 -14.48 -4.20
N LYS A 217 -9.91 -15.57 -4.91
CA LYS A 217 -9.05 -16.10 -5.98
C LYS A 217 -8.82 -15.08 -7.10
N ASP A 218 -9.77 -14.17 -7.30
CA ASP A 218 -9.71 -13.14 -8.34
C ASP A 218 -8.89 -11.94 -7.90
N GLU A 219 -8.88 -11.55 -6.63
CA GLU A 219 -7.92 -10.56 -6.09
C GLU A 219 -6.47 -11.06 -6.25
N LEU A 220 -6.23 -12.36 -6.06
CA LEU A 220 -4.89 -12.95 -6.27
C LEU A 220 -4.49 -13.12 -7.76
N LYS A 221 -5.46 -13.15 -8.69
CA LYS A 221 -5.22 -13.40 -10.14
C LYS A 221 -5.33 -12.13 -10.99
N GLY A 222 -6.24 -11.22 -10.65
CA GLY A 222 -6.50 -9.95 -11.34
C GLY A 222 -5.34 -8.98 -11.16
N GLU A 223 -4.80 -8.89 -9.94
CA GLU A 223 -3.65 -8.04 -9.59
C GLU A 223 -2.33 -8.43 -10.30
N CYS A 224 -2.32 -9.45 -11.16
CA CYS A 224 -1.14 -10.03 -11.78
C CYS A 224 -0.95 -9.66 -13.27
N LYS A 225 -1.95 -9.12 -13.99
CA LYS A 225 -1.82 -8.98 -15.46
C LYS A 225 -0.84 -7.88 -15.90
N LEU A 226 -0.77 -6.76 -15.19
CA LEU A 226 0.27 -5.73 -15.37
C LEU A 226 1.67 -6.17 -14.87
N PHE A 227 1.76 -7.28 -14.12
CA PHE A 227 2.92 -7.61 -13.27
C PHE A 227 3.57 -8.97 -13.58
N CYS A 228 3.16 -9.64 -14.65
CA CYS A 228 3.81 -10.86 -15.15
C CYS A 228 4.72 -10.60 -16.35
N VAL A 229 5.42 -9.46 -16.37
CA VAL A 229 6.55 -9.27 -17.28
C VAL A 229 7.77 -9.98 -16.64
N ASN A 230 8.18 -11.07 -17.31
CA ASN A 230 9.27 -12.03 -17.03
C ASN A 230 9.92 -12.03 -15.64
N GLY A 231 9.15 -12.40 -14.61
CA GLY A 231 9.74 -12.83 -13.34
C GLY A 231 10.41 -11.71 -12.54
N TYR A 232 10.03 -10.44 -12.78
CA TYR A 232 10.26 -9.38 -11.81
C TYR A 232 9.38 -9.63 -10.58
N SER A 233 9.87 -10.50 -9.71
CA SER A 233 9.37 -10.63 -8.33
C SER A 233 9.18 -9.23 -7.75
N GLN A 234 8.10 -9.01 -7.00
CA GLN A 234 7.88 -7.78 -6.22
C GLN A 234 9.17 -7.26 -5.57
N LYS A 235 10.15 -8.11 -5.25
CA LYS A 235 11.50 -7.75 -4.79
C LYS A 235 12.20 -6.61 -5.55
N LYS A 236 12.02 -6.42 -6.88
CA LYS A 236 12.65 -5.29 -7.60
C LYS A 236 11.80 -4.01 -7.55
N LEU A 237 10.47 -4.13 -7.53
CA LEU A 237 9.56 -2.99 -7.38
C LEU A 237 9.42 -2.50 -5.93
N VAL A 238 9.70 -3.37 -4.94
CA VAL A 238 9.74 -3.11 -3.49
C VAL A 238 11.10 -2.55 -3.04
N LYS A 239 12.17 -2.64 -3.85
CA LYS A 239 13.52 -2.16 -3.52
C LYS A 239 13.89 -0.79 -4.09
N LEU A 240 12.97 -0.12 -4.76
CA LEU A 240 13.15 1.22 -5.32
C LEU A 240 12.00 2.11 -4.87
#